data_AF-A0A3A8YHY6-F1
#
_entry.id   AF-A0A3A8YHY6-F1
#
_cell.length_a   1.000
_cell.length_b   1.000
_cell.length_c   1.000
_cell.angle_alpha   90.00
_cell.angle_beta   90.00
_cell.angle_gamma   90.00
#
_symmetry.space_group_name_H-M   'P 1'
#
loop_
_entity.id
_entity.type
_entity.pdbx_description
1 polymer ?
#
loop_
_entity_poly.entity_id
_entity_poly.type
_entity_poly.pdbx_seq_one_letter_code
_entity_poly.pdbx_strand_id
1 'polypeptide(L)'
;MSRHSKRQQNRRSPGDTGRTIADIVIVVEDGRVTDVYASTGSEVLVEVIDRDTQDPKEESELNKRIKCLEAEAAAGRMISVY
;
A
#
# COMPACT_ATOMS: atom_id res chain seq x y z
N MET A 1 -15.35 2.78 52.13
CA MET A 1 -15.92 2.71 50.77
C MET A 1 -16.06 4.14 50.29
N SER A 2 -15.34 4.62 49.28
CA SER A 2 -15.69 4.42 47.88
C SER A 2 -14.51 4.87 47.00
N ARG A 3 -13.96 3.96 46.19
CA ARG A 3 -12.89 4.24 45.21
C ARG A 3 -13.56 4.70 43.91
N HIS A 4 -13.54 5.98 43.61
CA HIS A 4 -13.89 6.48 42.26
C HIS A 4 -12.59 6.68 41.47
N SER A 5 -12.19 5.62 40.77
CA SER A 5 -11.09 5.64 39.81
C SER A 5 -11.50 6.49 38.61
N LYS A 6 -10.92 7.69 38.51
CA LYS A 6 -11.04 8.54 37.32
C LYS A 6 -10.34 7.84 36.16
N ARG A 7 -11.12 7.20 35.27
CA ARG A 7 -10.67 6.83 33.92
C ARG A 7 -10.21 8.11 33.21
N GLN A 8 -8.90 8.32 33.15
CA GLN A 8 -8.33 9.28 32.20
C GLN A 8 -8.64 8.75 30.79
N GLN A 9 -9.64 9.36 30.17
CA GLN A 9 -9.89 9.24 28.74
C GLN A 9 -8.63 9.73 28.02
N ASN A 10 -8.01 8.82 27.28
CA ASN A 10 -6.91 9.09 26.39
C ASN A 10 -7.40 10.07 25.31
N ARG A 11 -7.24 11.37 25.56
CA ARG A 11 -7.58 12.44 24.60
C ARG A 11 -6.59 12.33 23.45
N ARG A 12 -6.99 11.65 22.37
CA ARG A 12 -6.32 11.75 21.08
C ARG A 12 -6.44 13.20 20.62
N SER A 13 -5.31 13.82 20.34
CA SER A 13 -5.22 15.22 19.89
C SER A 13 -6.02 15.42 18.59
N PRO A 14 -6.85 16.48 18.49
CA PRO A 14 -7.54 16.82 17.27
C PRO A 14 -6.54 17.54 16.35
N GLY A 15 -5.80 16.80 15.54
CA GLY A 15 -4.81 17.36 14.63
C GLY A 15 -4.32 16.43 13.52
N ASP A 16 -4.81 15.19 13.46
CA ASP A 16 -4.48 14.28 12.36
C ASP A 16 -5.62 14.34 11.34
N THR A 17 -5.62 15.40 10.52
CA THR A 17 -6.50 15.50 9.36
C THR A 17 -6.06 14.49 8.31
N GLY A 18 -6.58 13.26 8.45
CA GLY A 18 -7.04 12.45 7.34
C GLY A 18 -6.00 11.98 6.35
N ARG A 19 -5.00 11.21 6.78
CA ARG A 19 -4.56 10.11 5.90
C ARG A 19 -5.62 9.03 6.00
N THR A 20 -6.45 8.89 4.97
CA THR A 20 -7.25 7.66 4.80
C THR A 20 -6.24 6.52 4.69
N ILE A 21 -6.09 5.75 5.75
CA ILE A 21 -5.26 4.54 5.72
C ILE A 21 -6.10 3.49 5.01
N ALA A 22 -5.69 3.12 3.80
CA ALA A 22 -6.23 1.97 3.10
C ALA A 22 -5.42 0.73 3.53
N ASP A 23 -6.12 -0.24 4.11
CA ASP A 23 -5.56 -1.57 4.36
C ASP A 23 -5.66 -2.35 3.06
N ILE A 24 -4.51 -2.83 2.57
CA ILE A 24 -4.43 -3.63 1.36
C ILE A 24 -3.96 -5.04 1.76
N VAL A 25 -4.73 -6.06 1.40
CA VAL A 25 -4.37 -7.47 1.58
C VAL A 25 -4.20 -8.09 0.20
N ILE A 26 -3.01 -8.60 -0.07
CA ILE A 26 -2.67 -9.30 -1.31
C ILE A 26 -2.53 -10.79 -0.97
N VAL A 27 -3.32 -11.64 -1.62
CA VAL A 27 -3.22 -13.09 -1.50
C VAL A 27 -2.30 -13.60 -2.61
N VAL A 28 -1.29 -14.38 -2.23
CA VAL A 28 -0.31 -14.97 -3.15
C VAL A 28 -0.33 -16.49 -3.00
N GLU A 29 -0.63 -17.20 -4.08
CA GLU A 29 -0.59 -18.66 -4.16
C GLU A 29 0.35 -19.06 -5.30
N ASP A 30 1.24 -20.03 -5.04
CA ASP A 30 2.21 -20.53 -6.02
C ASP A 30 3.03 -19.44 -6.75
N GLY A 31 3.37 -18.36 -6.02
CA GLY A 31 4.14 -17.23 -6.55
C GLY A 31 3.33 -16.24 -7.39
N ARG A 32 2.01 -16.41 -7.49
CA ARG A 32 1.10 -15.54 -8.25
C ARG A 32 0.10 -14.84 -7.34
N VAL A 33 -0.20 -13.58 -7.63
CA VAL A 33 -1.28 -12.87 -6.96
C VAL A 33 -2.61 -13.45 -7.43
N THR A 34 -3.41 -13.97 -6.49
CA THR A 34 -4.72 -14.58 -6.78
C THR A 34 -5.88 -13.65 -6.43
N ASP A 35 -5.75 -12.89 -5.34
CA ASP A 35 -6.78 -11.95 -4.89
C ASP A 35 -6.16 -10.69 -4.28
N VAL A 36 -6.92 -9.58 -4.37
CA VAL A 36 -6.57 -8.29 -3.76
C VAL A 36 -7.80 -7.72 -3.07
N TYR A 37 -7.65 -7.40 -1.78
CA TYR A 37 -8.69 -6.77 -0.96
C TYR A 37 -8.21 -5.41 -0.49
N ALA A 38 -9.09 -4.41 -0.52
CA ALA A 38 -8.81 -3.07 -0.02
C ALA A 38 -9.92 -2.63 0.94
N SER A 39 -9.57 -1.95 2.04
CA SER A 39 -10.56 -1.38 2.96
C SER A 39 -11.29 -0.15 2.39
N THR A 40 -10.81 0.41 1.29
CA THR A 40 -11.44 1.51 0.55
C THR A 40 -11.46 1.21 -0.95
N GLY A 41 -12.60 1.45 -1.62
CA GLY A 41 -12.77 1.10 -3.04
C GLY A 41 -12.29 2.14 -4.04
N SER A 42 -12.07 3.39 -3.62
CA SER A 42 -11.89 4.54 -4.53
C SER A 42 -10.46 5.06 -4.61
N GLU A 43 -9.56 4.60 -3.74
CA GLU A 43 -8.24 5.21 -3.52
C GLU A 43 -7.08 4.23 -3.73
N VAL A 44 -7.38 2.99 -4.17
CA VAL A 44 -6.38 1.93 -4.33
C VAL A 44 -6.32 1.47 -5.77
N LEU A 45 -5.15 1.65 -6.39
CA LEU A 45 -4.79 1.04 -7.66
C LEU A 45 -3.75 -0.04 -7.37
N VAL A 46 -4.01 -1.27 -7.79
CA VAL A 46 -3.04 -2.38 -7.68
C VAL A 46 -2.68 -2.86 -9.07
N GLU A 47 -1.38 -2.90 -9.34
CA GLU A 47 -0.81 -3.46 -10.55
C GLU A 47 0.19 -4.55 -10.15
N VAL A 48 0.05 -5.74 -10.72
CA VAL A 48 0.96 -6.86 -10.51
C VAL A 48 1.89 -6.94 -11.72
N ILE A 49 3.18 -6.77 -11.49
CA ILE A 49 4.20 -6.76 -12.54
C ILE A 49 5.02 -8.05 -12.39
N ASP A 50 4.80 -8.98 -13.32
CA ASP A 50 5.63 -10.18 -13.40
C ASP A 50 6.98 -9.82 -14.02
N ARG A 51 8.06 -10.10 -13.29
CA ARG A 51 9.43 -9.73 -13.69
C ARG A 51 10.19 -10.90 -14.29
N ASP A 52 9.63 -12.11 -14.29
CA ASP A 52 10.33 -13.32 -14.71
C ASP A 52 10.12 -13.71 -16.19
N THR A 53 9.67 -12.76 -17.02
CA THR A 53 9.52 -12.96 -18.47
C THR A 53 10.84 -13.37 -19.13
N GLN A 54 10.74 -14.27 -20.09
CA GLN A 54 11.84 -14.72 -20.95
C GLN A 54 11.85 -14.01 -22.31
N ASP A 55 10.89 -13.12 -22.58
CA ASP A 55 10.85 -12.30 -23.79
C ASP A 55 11.66 -11.00 -23.59
N PRO A 56 12.78 -10.80 -24.33
CA PRO A 56 13.60 -9.59 -24.20
C PRO A 56 12.87 -8.28 -24.51
N LYS A 57 11.82 -8.31 -25.34
CA LYS A 57 11.01 -7.11 -25.62
C LYS A 57 10.14 -6.76 -24.44
N GLU A 58 9.46 -7.75 -23.88
CA GLU A 58 8.64 -7.60 -22.68
C GLU A 58 9.51 -7.14 -21.50
N GLU A 59 10.69 -7.75 -21.32
CA GLU A 59 11.66 -7.34 -20.30
C GLU A 59 12.08 -5.87 -20.46
N SER A 60 12.30 -5.40 -21.70
CA SER A 60 12.64 -4.00 -21.97
C SER A 60 11.52 -3.04 -21.59
N GLU A 61 10.26 -3.40 -21.88
CA GLU A 61 9.09 -2.60 -21.53
C GLU A 61 8.85 -2.58 -20.02
N LEU A 62 8.97 -3.72 -19.36
CA LEU A 62 8.91 -3.85 -17.90
C LEU A 62 9.96 -2.98 -17.22
N ASN A 63 11.20 -3.02 -17.69
CA ASN A 63 12.29 -2.21 -17.14
C ASN A 63 12.04 -0.70 -17.29
N LYS A 64 11.44 -0.26 -18.40
CA LYS A 64 11.03 1.16 -18.56
C LYS A 64 9.94 1.53 -17.56
N ARG A 65 8.94 0.65 -17.37
CA ARG A 65 7.83 0.90 -16.45
C ARG A 65 8.29 0.96 -14.99
N ILE A 66 9.18 0.05 -14.59
CA ILE A 66 9.80 0.06 -13.25
C ILE A 66 10.52 1.39 -12.99
N LYS A 67 11.30 1.90 -13.95
CA LYS A 67 11.97 3.20 -13.80
C LYS A 67 10.98 4.36 -13.61
N CYS A 68 9.82 4.32 -14.27
CA CYS A 68 8.77 5.31 -14.04
C CYS A 68 8.22 5.23 -12.61
N LEU A 69 7.96 4.02 -12.11
CA LEU A 69 7.48 3.81 -10.74
C LEU A 69 8.52 4.27 -9.70
N GLU A 70 9.80 3.97 -9.92
CA GLU A 70 10.90 4.46 -9.08
C GLU A 70 10.97 6.00 -9.07
N ALA A 71 10.76 6.64 -10.22
CA ALA A 71 10.73 8.10 -10.31
C ALA A 71 9.51 8.70 -9.61
N GLU A 72 8.35 8.04 -9.64
CA GLU A 72 7.16 8.46 -8.89
C GLU A 72 7.33 8.30 -7.38
N ALA A 73 7.98 7.22 -6.95
CA ALA A 73 8.37 7.02 -5.56
C ALA A 73 9.37 8.10 -5.09
N ALA A 74 10.41 8.39 -5.89
CA ALA A 74 11.36 9.45 -5.60
C ALA A 74 10.71 10.85 -5.55
N ALA A 75 9.66 11.08 -6.34
CA ALA A 75 8.88 12.30 -6.31
C ALA A 75 7.86 12.37 -5.15
N GLY A 76 7.78 11.33 -4.30
CA GLY A 76 6.84 11.25 -3.18
C GLY A 76 5.38 11.04 -3.59
N ARG A 77 5.13 10.66 -4.86
CA ARG A 77 3.79 10.34 -5.37
C ARG A 77 3.37 8.89 -5.10
N MET A 78 4.35 8.02 -4.87
CA MET A 78 4.17 6.63 -4.45
C MET A 78 5.07 6.34 -3.25
N ILE A 79 4.74 5.28 -2.49
CA ILE A 79 5.53 4.83 -1.35
C ILE A 79 6.00 3.39 -1.66
N SER A 80 7.32 3.17 -1.67
CA SER A 80 7.86 1.81 -1.61
C SER A 80 7.65 1.28 -0.19
N VAL A 81 6.98 0.14 -0.08
CA VAL A 81 6.66 -0.48 1.21
C VAL A 81 7.76 -1.47 1.64
N TYR A 82 8.75 -1.72 0.78
CA TYR A 82 9.88 -2.62 0.97
C TYR A 82 11.18 -2.01 0.45
#